data_AF-A0A0Q8AQI2-F1
#
_entry.id   AF-A0A0Q8AQI2-F1
#
_cell.length_a   1.000
_cell.length_b   1.000
_cell.length_c   1.000
_cell.angle_alpha   90.00
_cell.angle_beta   90.00
_cell.angle_gamma   90.00
#
_symmetry.space_group_name_H-M   'P 1'
#
loop_
_entity.id
_entity.type
_entity.pdbx_description
1 polymer ?
#
loop_
_entity_poly.entity_id
_entity_poly.type
_entity_poly.pdbx_seq_one_letter_code
_entity_poly.pdbx_strand_id
1 'polypeptide(L)'
;MFFHALRTLAAVTLLACLTLTGCANVQPPVPLDQQFWDAKEPTIGVAISELPPPVLALTGNQGLLDYAINAGVNSKLSDNVKTWQVRDFETLPDTIVAKLQAKGYKAKRIDDKVDLKAYKETKFREGYTIKDLTPMKAKYGIDRLLLVYVTATGATRSYYSIVPTSVPMAQVGGQGMVVDLADNKLLWFQPFVAVQAAQGEWDEPTYTNLSNAFYQAVDNSRQQMITPFAK
;
A
#
# COMPACT_ATOMS: atom_id res chain seq x y z
N MET A 1 53.09 22.62 -5.76
CA MET A 1 51.97 22.31 -6.68
C MET A 1 51.02 21.23 -6.15
N PHE A 2 51.50 20.15 -5.52
CA PHE A 2 50.66 19.04 -5.01
C PHE A 2 49.60 19.43 -3.95
N PHE A 3 49.90 20.37 -3.05
CA PHE A 3 48.98 20.76 -1.97
C PHE A 3 47.74 21.55 -2.42
N HIS A 4 47.79 22.24 -3.56
CA HIS A 4 46.62 22.97 -4.08
C HIS A 4 45.65 22.03 -4.78
N ALA A 5 46.17 21.05 -5.54
CA ALA A 5 45.36 20.01 -6.18
C ALA A 5 44.62 19.13 -5.17
N LEU A 6 45.24 18.82 -4.02
CA LEU A 6 44.60 18.03 -2.96
C LEU A 6 43.47 18.81 -2.25
N ARG A 7 43.63 20.14 -2.07
CA ARG A 7 42.60 21.01 -1.47
C ARG A 7 41.40 21.23 -2.40
N THR A 8 41.62 21.40 -3.70
CA THR A 8 40.53 21.48 -4.68
C THR A 8 39.80 20.16 -4.83
N LEU A 9 40.49 19.02 -4.80
CA LEU A 9 39.85 17.70 -4.83
C LEU A 9 38.98 17.46 -3.57
N ALA A 10 39.49 17.81 -2.38
CA ALA A 10 38.73 17.69 -1.13
C ALA A 10 37.49 18.61 -1.12
N ALA A 11 37.60 19.82 -1.65
CA ALA A 11 36.47 20.76 -1.75
C ALA A 11 35.39 20.29 -2.74
N VAL A 12 35.78 19.68 -3.87
CA VAL A 12 34.84 19.11 -4.85
C VAL A 12 34.13 17.89 -4.28
N THR A 13 34.84 17.02 -3.55
CA THR A 13 34.23 15.86 -2.87
C THR A 13 33.27 16.30 -1.77
N LEU A 14 33.61 17.34 -0.98
CA LEU A 14 32.72 17.86 0.06
C LEU A 14 31.46 18.52 -0.53
N LEU A 15 31.59 19.24 -1.66
CA LEU A 15 30.46 19.84 -2.37
C LEU A 15 29.56 18.79 -3.05
N ALA A 16 30.14 17.68 -3.52
CA ALA A 16 29.39 16.54 -4.06
C ALA A 16 28.64 15.73 -2.97
N CYS A 17 29.18 15.67 -1.74
CA CYS A 17 28.48 15.05 -0.61
C CYS A 17 27.27 15.89 -0.13
N LEU A 18 27.29 17.21 -0.32
CA LEU A 18 26.20 18.11 0.08
C LEU A 18 25.00 18.08 -0.88
N THR A 19 25.15 17.57 -2.11
CA THR A 19 24.03 17.45 -3.07
C THR A 19 23.27 16.13 -2.95
N LEU A 20 23.72 15.20 -2.11
CA LEU A 20 23.13 13.87 -1.90
C LEU A 20 22.09 13.81 -0.77
N THR A 21 21.69 14.93 -0.17
CA THR A 21 20.59 14.96 0.81
C THR A 21 19.24 14.93 0.08
N GLY A 22 18.92 13.81 -0.54
CA GLY A 22 17.55 13.50 -0.94
C GLY A 22 16.75 13.14 0.31
N CYS A 23 16.13 14.13 0.96
CA CYS A 23 15.12 13.83 1.98
C CYS A 23 13.97 13.08 1.29
N ALA A 24 13.82 11.80 1.60
CA ALA A 24 12.65 11.04 1.22
C ALA A 24 11.46 11.67 1.93
N ASN A 25 10.70 12.52 1.23
CA ASN A 25 9.50 13.12 1.78
C ASN A 25 8.41 12.04 1.83
N VAL A 26 7.95 11.72 3.04
CA VAL A 26 6.88 10.75 3.27
C VAL A 26 5.62 11.51 3.68
N GLN A 27 4.50 11.20 3.03
CA GLN A 27 3.20 11.77 3.41
C GLN A 27 2.77 11.23 4.78
N PRO A 28 2.59 12.09 5.81
CA PRO A 28 2.04 11.64 7.09
C PRO A 28 0.56 11.26 6.95
N PRO A 29 0.03 10.38 7.82
CA PRO A 29 -1.40 10.09 7.91
C PRO A 29 -2.23 11.37 8.06
N VAL A 30 -3.36 11.43 7.37
CA VAL A 30 -4.33 12.53 7.43
C VAL A 30 -5.64 11.95 7.98
N PRO A 31 -6.07 12.30 9.20
CA PRO A 31 -7.35 11.82 9.74
C PRO A 31 -8.53 12.50 9.05
N LEU A 32 -9.69 11.83 9.01
CA LEU A 32 -10.94 12.48 8.63
C LEU A 32 -11.30 13.52 9.68
N ASP A 33 -11.51 14.77 9.26
CA ASP A 33 -11.88 15.88 10.12
C ASP A 33 -13.38 16.19 10.08
N GLN A 34 -13.81 17.10 10.95
CA GLN A 34 -15.22 17.52 11.00
C GLN A 34 -15.67 18.20 9.70
N GLN A 35 -14.76 18.89 9.00
CA GLN A 35 -15.08 19.55 7.73
C GLN A 35 -15.48 18.54 6.66
N PHE A 36 -14.82 17.38 6.60
CA PHE A 36 -15.26 16.27 5.77
C PHE A 36 -16.67 15.84 6.15
N TRP A 37 -16.93 15.68 7.44
CA TRP A 37 -18.20 15.15 7.98
C TRP A 37 -19.41 16.09 7.80
N ASP A 38 -19.17 17.39 7.76
CA ASP A 38 -20.21 18.41 7.58
C ASP A 38 -20.54 18.65 6.09
N ALA A 39 -19.57 18.43 5.20
CA ALA A 39 -19.71 18.64 3.76
C ALA A 39 -20.37 17.43 3.07
N LYS A 40 -21.71 17.35 3.12
CA LYS A 40 -22.50 16.24 2.52
C LYS A 40 -22.84 16.41 1.03
N GLU A 41 -22.66 17.60 0.48
CA GLU A 41 -22.98 17.89 -0.92
C GLU A 41 -22.15 17.13 -1.97
N PRO A 42 -20.82 16.96 -1.80
CA PRO A 42 -19.95 16.31 -2.78
C PRO A 42 -20.32 14.84 -3.03
N THR A 43 -20.27 14.42 -4.30
CA THR A 43 -20.45 13.01 -4.64
C THR A 43 -19.13 12.24 -4.46
N ILE A 44 -19.15 11.18 -3.65
CA ILE A 44 -17.99 10.34 -3.35
C ILE A 44 -18.02 9.10 -4.23
N GLY A 45 -17.02 8.94 -5.09
CA GLY A 45 -16.75 7.65 -5.75
C GLY A 45 -15.87 6.78 -4.87
N VAL A 46 -16.27 5.53 -4.66
CA VAL A 46 -15.50 4.55 -3.88
C VAL A 46 -14.94 3.51 -4.83
N ALA A 47 -13.62 3.36 -4.82
CA ALA A 47 -12.90 2.47 -5.71
C ALA A 47 -11.85 1.66 -4.95
N ILE A 48 -11.43 0.56 -5.57
CA ILE A 48 -10.26 -0.20 -5.17
C ILE A 48 -9.28 -0.29 -6.32
N SER A 49 -8.00 -0.37 -6.00
CA SER A 49 -6.98 -0.58 -7.01
C SER A 49 -7.06 -1.96 -7.64
N GLU A 50 -6.32 -2.15 -8.73
CA GLU A 50 -5.97 -3.50 -9.12
C GLU A 50 -5.28 -4.20 -7.94
N LEU A 51 -5.80 -5.39 -7.58
CA LEU A 51 -5.30 -6.15 -6.44
C LEU A 51 -4.07 -6.95 -6.90
N PRO A 52 -2.90 -6.78 -6.25
CA PRO A 52 -1.75 -7.59 -6.58
C PRO A 52 -2.03 -9.06 -6.23
N PRO A 53 -1.56 -10.01 -7.05
CA PRO A 53 -1.66 -11.43 -6.72
C PRO A 53 -0.81 -11.73 -5.48
N PRO A 54 -1.25 -12.66 -4.61
CA PRO A 54 -0.45 -13.05 -3.46
C PRO A 54 0.90 -13.65 -3.87
N VAL A 55 1.97 -13.17 -3.24
CA VAL A 55 3.34 -13.64 -3.48
C VAL A 55 4.08 -13.89 -2.18
N LEU A 56 5.07 -14.80 -2.23
CA LEU A 56 6.05 -14.94 -1.16
C LEU A 56 7.19 -13.93 -1.40
N ALA A 57 7.24 -12.89 -0.58
CA ALA A 57 8.32 -11.92 -0.58
C ALA A 57 9.48 -12.43 0.31
N LEU A 58 10.65 -12.64 -0.31
CA LEU A 58 11.89 -12.90 0.42
C LEU A 58 12.58 -11.57 0.68
N THR A 59 12.72 -11.22 1.95
CA THR A 59 13.23 -9.90 2.38
C THR A 59 14.50 -10.04 3.21
N GLY A 60 15.12 -8.92 3.60
CA GLY A 60 16.36 -8.91 4.37
C GLY A 60 17.62 -8.78 3.53
N ASN A 61 18.78 -8.93 4.17
CA ASN A 61 20.08 -8.67 3.55
C ASN A 61 20.59 -9.92 2.83
N GLN A 62 20.30 -10.03 1.54
CA GLN A 62 20.68 -11.15 0.70
C GLN A 62 21.17 -10.65 -0.67
N GLY A 63 22.27 -11.23 -1.16
CA GLY A 63 22.75 -10.96 -2.51
C GLY A 63 21.86 -11.62 -3.57
N LEU A 64 22.10 -11.32 -4.84
CA LEU A 64 21.33 -11.89 -5.95
C LEU A 64 21.38 -13.43 -5.97
N LEU A 65 22.55 -14.02 -5.70
CA LEU A 65 22.74 -15.47 -5.65
C LEU A 65 22.04 -16.09 -4.43
N ASP A 66 22.14 -15.45 -3.27
CA ASP A 66 21.44 -15.88 -2.05
C ASP A 66 19.92 -15.88 -2.28
N TYR A 67 19.40 -14.82 -2.92
CA TYR A 67 17.98 -14.72 -3.27
C TYR A 67 17.55 -15.85 -4.20
N ALA A 68 18.33 -16.18 -5.22
CA ALA A 68 18.02 -17.29 -6.13
C ALA A 68 17.98 -18.64 -5.40
N ILE A 69 18.94 -18.88 -4.49
CA ILE A 69 18.95 -20.08 -3.64
C ILE A 69 17.71 -20.12 -2.75
N ASN A 70 17.43 -19.02 -2.04
CA ASN A 70 16.28 -18.92 -1.14
C ASN A 70 14.96 -19.07 -1.90
N ALA A 71 14.84 -18.52 -3.11
CA ALA A 71 13.69 -18.70 -3.98
C ALA A 71 13.50 -20.17 -4.37
N GLY A 72 14.58 -20.88 -4.71
CA GLY A 72 14.55 -22.32 -4.99
C GLY A 72 14.10 -23.14 -3.77
N VAL A 73 14.67 -22.86 -2.60
CA VAL A 73 14.33 -23.55 -1.33
C VAL A 73 12.86 -23.31 -0.94
N ASN A 74 12.33 -22.12 -1.19
CA ASN A 74 10.94 -21.79 -0.87
C ASN A 74 9.95 -22.02 -2.03
N SER A 75 10.34 -22.70 -3.11
CA SER A 75 9.49 -22.90 -4.30
C SER A 75 8.12 -23.48 -3.96
N LYS A 76 8.05 -24.55 -3.18
CA LYS A 76 6.78 -25.17 -2.74
C LYS A 76 5.88 -24.22 -1.94
N LEU A 77 6.47 -23.45 -1.03
CA LEU A 77 5.76 -22.44 -0.26
C LEU A 77 5.26 -21.33 -1.19
N SER A 78 6.11 -20.83 -2.09
CA SER A 78 5.75 -19.80 -3.08
C SER A 78 4.59 -20.25 -3.96
N ASP A 79 4.61 -21.49 -4.43
CA ASP A 79 3.53 -22.06 -5.25
C ASP A 79 2.23 -22.18 -4.45
N ASN A 80 2.29 -22.55 -3.17
CA ASN A 80 1.11 -22.49 -2.30
C ASN A 80 0.59 -21.06 -2.14
N VAL A 81 1.45 -20.07 -1.84
CA VAL A 81 1.03 -18.66 -1.66
C VAL A 81 0.31 -18.12 -2.91
N LYS A 82 0.78 -18.46 -4.12
CA LYS A 82 0.14 -18.03 -5.38
C LYS A 82 -1.31 -18.52 -5.54
N THR A 83 -1.72 -19.56 -4.81
CA THR A 83 -3.09 -20.07 -4.85
C THR A 83 -4.06 -19.29 -3.96
N TRP A 84 -3.54 -18.48 -3.04
CA TRP A 84 -4.37 -17.70 -2.12
C TRP A 84 -5.15 -16.63 -2.87
N GLN A 85 -6.28 -16.22 -2.31
CA GLN A 85 -7.23 -15.35 -2.98
C GLN A 85 -7.49 -14.08 -2.18
N VAL A 86 -7.67 -12.98 -2.89
CA VAL A 86 -7.94 -11.65 -2.31
C VAL A 86 -9.38 -11.19 -2.59
N ARG A 87 -10.28 -12.14 -2.87
CA ARG A 87 -11.66 -11.87 -3.29
C ARG A 87 -12.46 -11.05 -2.29
N ASP A 88 -12.15 -11.17 -1.00
CA ASP A 88 -12.86 -10.40 0.05
C ASP A 88 -12.68 -8.88 -0.12
N PHE A 89 -11.62 -8.44 -0.79
CA PHE A 89 -11.43 -7.03 -1.13
C PHE A 89 -12.39 -6.53 -2.23
N GLU A 90 -12.97 -7.42 -3.05
CA GLU A 90 -13.87 -7.01 -4.15
C GLU A 90 -15.16 -6.37 -3.64
N THR A 91 -15.61 -6.76 -2.44
CA THR A 91 -16.83 -6.23 -1.76
C THR A 91 -16.54 -5.05 -0.83
N LEU A 92 -15.27 -4.70 -0.64
CA LEU A 92 -14.88 -3.61 0.25
C LEU A 92 -15.48 -2.25 -0.19
N PRO A 93 -15.46 -1.88 -1.50
CA PRO A 93 -16.09 -0.64 -1.95
C PRO A 93 -17.59 -0.59 -1.60
N ASP A 94 -18.32 -1.70 -1.78
CA ASP A 94 -19.77 -1.75 -1.49
C ASP A 94 -20.04 -1.51 0.00
N THR A 95 -19.22 -2.12 0.86
CA THR A 95 -19.32 -1.96 2.31
C THR A 95 -19.10 -0.50 2.72
N ILE A 96 -18.08 0.15 2.16
CA ILE A 96 -17.77 1.56 2.43
C ILE A 96 -18.88 2.48 1.88
N VAL A 97 -19.37 2.22 0.67
CA VAL A 97 -20.51 2.95 0.09
C VAL A 97 -21.72 2.89 1.00
N ALA A 98 -22.08 1.69 1.49
CA ALA A 98 -23.21 1.52 2.40
C ALA A 98 -23.03 2.32 3.70
N LYS A 99 -21.82 2.34 4.28
CA LYS A 99 -21.51 3.15 5.48
C LYS A 99 -21.63 4.66 5.22
N LEU A 100 -21.13 5.14 4.08
CA LEU A 100 -21.26 6.55 3.70
C LEU A 100 -22.71 6.95 3.44
N GLN A 101 -23.46 6.12 2.71
CA GLN A 101 -24.89 6.36 2.42
C GLN A 101 -25.73 6.36 3.71
N ALA A 102 -25.46 5.46 4.65
CA ALA A 102 -26.13 5.46 5.96
C ALA A 102 -25.90 6.75 6.77
N LYS A 103 -24.82 7.50 6.46
CA LYS A 103 -24.51 8.82 7.05
C LYS A 103 -25.08 10.01 6.25
N GLY A 104 -25.80 9.73 5.17
CA GLY A 104 -26.44 10.72 4.29
C GLY A 104 -25.53 11.28 3.19
N TYR A 105 -24.43 10.60 2.86
CA TYR A 105 -23.56 10.99 1.73
C TYR A 105 -24.07 10.46 0.40
N LYS A 106 -23.83 11.24 -0.65
CA LYS A 106 -23.95 10.78 -2.04
C LYS A 106 -22.72 9.94 -2.38
N ALA A 107 -22.77 8.64 -2.10
CA ALA A 107 -21.67 7.71 -2.42
C ALA A 107 -22.08 6.69 -3.48
N LYS A 108 -21.17 6.35 -4.39
CA LYS A 108 -21.35 5.30 -5.40
C LYS A 108 -20.05 4.53 -5.63
N ARG A 109 -20.20 3.26 -6.01
CA ARG A 109 -19.08 2.43 -6.42
C ARG A 109 -18.57 2.85 -7.79
N ILE A 110 -17.25 2.77 -7.95
CA ILE A 110 -16.59 2.73 -9.27
C ILE A 110 -16.16 1.28 -9.49
N ASP A 111 -16.70 0.65 -10.54
CA ASP A 111 -16.40 -0.74 -10.87
C ASP A 111 -15.04 -0.92 -11.55
N ASP A 112 -14.55 0.13 -12.21
CA ASP A 112 -13.22 0.15 -12.81
C ASP A 112 -12.14 0.00 -11.72
N LYS A 113 -11.27 -0.99 -11.88
CA LYS A 113 -10.05 -1.11 -11.06
C LYS A 113 -9.12 0.06 -11.37
N VAL A 114 -8.75 0.81 -10.35
CA VAL A 114 -7.93 2.02 -10.51
C VAL A 114 -6.44 1.64 -10.54
N ASP A 115 -5.78 1.82 -11.67
CA ASP A 115 -4.33 1.75 -11.77
C ASP A 115 -3.70 3.14 -11.63
N LEU A 116 -3.11 3.43 -10.47
CA LEU A 116 -2.43 4.70 -10.20
C LEU A 116 -1.22 4.94 -11.11
N LYS A 117 -0.65 3.91 -11.75
CA LYS A 117 0.48 4.05 -12.67
C LYS A 117 0.08 4.73 -13.98
N ALA A 118 -1.18 4.61 -14.38
CA ALA A 118 -1.71 5.24 -15.59
C ALA A 118 -1.90 6.76 -15.45
N TYR A 119 -1.85 7.30 -14.24
CA TYR A 119 -2.04 8.73 -13.97
C TYR A 119 -0.70 9.47 -13.94
N LYS A 120 -0.74 10.72 -14.43
CA LYS A 120 0.40 11.63 -14.45
C LYS A 120 0.93 11.87 -13.04
N GLU A 121 2.24 11.78 -12.89
CA GLU A 121 2.90 12.09 -11.62
C GLU A 121 3.06 13.60 -11.42
N THR A 122 2.87 14.05 -10.18
CA THR A 122 3.00 15.44 -9.75
C THR A 122 4.15 15.57 -8.76
N LYS A 123 4.63 16.79 -8.55
CA LYS A 123 5.64 17.05 -7.52
C LYS A 123 5.04 16.78 -6.15
N PHE A 124 5.79 16.11 -5.27
CA PHE A 124 5.40 15.91 -3.89
C PHE A 124 5.04 17.25 -3.24
N ARG A 125 3.88 17.28 -2.59
CA ARG A 125 3.40 18.35 -1.73
C ARG A 125 2.65 17.68 -0.59
N GLU A 126 3.04 18.00 0.64
CA GLU A 126 2.37 17.44 1.82
C GLU A 126 0.88 17.77 1.80
N GLY A 127 0.05 16.76 2.07
CA GLY A 127 -1.41 16.85 2.05
C GLY A 127 -2.02 16.69 0.65
N TYR A 128 -1.24 16.30 -0.35
CA TYR A 128 -1.71 16.07 -1.73
C TYR A 128 -1.21 14.72 -2.26
N THR A 129 -1.97 14.11 -3.16
CA THR A 129 -1.50 12.91 -3.88
C THR A 129 -0.42 13.26 -4.90
N ILE A 130 0.53 12.34 -5.10
CA ILE A 130 1.57 12.41 -6.13
C ILE A 130 1.06 12.04 -7.53
N LYS A 131 -0.22 11.68 -7.66
CA LYS A 131 -0.87 11.35 -8.93
C LYS A 131 -1.98 12.34 -9.21
N ASP A 132 -2.06 12.83 -10.44
CA ASP A 132 -3.15 13.70 -10.86
C ASP A 132 -4.42 12.88 -11.13
N LEU A 133 -5.35 12.89 -10.19
CA LEU A 133 -6.61 12.16 -10.23
C LEU A 133 -7.79 13.04 -10.67
N THR A 134 -7.56 14.33 -10.96
CA THR A 134 -8.60 15.27 -11.43
C THR A 134 -9.41 14.76 -12.62
N PRO A 135 -8.87 13.97 -13.60
CA PRO A 135 -9.68 13.45 -14.70
C PRO A 135 -10.80 12.50 -14.27
N MET A 136 -10.71 11.90 -13.08
CA MET A 136 -11.73 10.99 -12.55
C MET A 136 -13.05 11.71 -12.26
N LYS A 137 -13.01 13.03 -12.02
CA LYS A 137 -14.19 13.86 -11.79
C LYS A 137 -15.14 13.83 -12.97
N ALA A 138 -14.62 14.13 -14.16
CA ALA A 138 -15.39 14.10 -15.40
C ALA A 138 -15.76 12.68 -15.82
N LYS A 139 -14.83 11.72 -15.67
CA LYS A 139 -15.04 10.32 -16.09
C LYS A 139 -16.21 9.67 -15.35
N TYR A 140 -16.29 9.85 -14.03
CA TYR A 140 -17.29 9.15 -13.21
C TYR A 140 -18.35 10.08 -12.62
N GLY A 141 -18.29 11.40 -12.83
CA GLY A 141 -19.24 12.35 -12.23
C GLY A 141 -19.19 12.30 -10.70
N ILE A 142 -17.99 12.50 -10.14
CA ILE A 142 -17.72 12.51 -8.70
C ILE A 142 -16.88 13.73 -8.34
N ASP A 143 -17.00 14.20 -7.10
CA ASP A 143 -16.20 15.32 -6.59
C ASP A 143 -15.03 14.85 -5.74
N ARG A 144 -15.20 13.70 -5.07
CA ARG A 144 -14.19 13.09 -4.21
C ARG A 144 -14.00 11.62 -4.58
N LEU A 145 -12.77 11.14 -4.50
CA LEU A 145 -12.43 9.73 -4.66
C LEU A 145 -12.00 9.16 -3.32
N LEU A 146 -12.70 8.13 -2.84
CA LEU A 146 -12.20 7.23 -1.81
C LEU A 146 -11.56 6.03 -2.50
N LEU A 147 -10.24 5.91 -2.41
CA LEU A 147 -9.47 4.83 -3.01
C LEU A 147 -8.82 3.98 -1.93
N VAL A 148 -9.05 2.67 -2.01
CA VAL A 148 -8.22 1.67 -1.31
C VAL A 148 -7.18 1.15 -2.29
N TYR A 149 -5.91 1.45 -2.05
CA TYR A 149 -4.79 1.06 -2.89
C TYR A 149 -3.97 -0.03 -2.20
N VAL A 150 -4.15 -1.28 -2.62
CA VAL A 150 -3.44 -2.44 -2.07
C VAL A 150 -2.14 -2.64 -2.84
N THR A 151 -1.01 -2.67 -2.13
CA THR A 151 0.33 -2.73 -2.73
C THR A 151 1.02 -4.07 -2.54
N ALA A 152 0.63 -4.84 -1.52
CA ALA A 152 1.24 -6.12 -1.21
C ALA A 152 0.22 -7.09 -0.64
N THR A 153 0.27 -8.34 -1.11
CA THR A 153 -0.54 -9.46 -0.62
C THR A 153 0.33 -10.72 -0.64
N GLY A 154 0.13 -11.61 0.32
CA GLY A 154 0.79 -12.92 0.39
C GLY A 154 1.51 -13.12 1.71
N ALA A 155 2.77 -13.51 1.66
CA ALA A 155 3.58 -13.75 2.85
C ALA A 155 4.98 -13.15 2.70
N THR A 156 5.62 -12.86 3.83
CA THR A 156 7.01 -12.40 3.88
C THR A 156 7.85 -13.39 4.69
N ARG A 157 9.10 -13.60 4.28
CA ARG A 157 10.09 -14.34 5.04
C ARG A 157 11.44 -13.62 4.93
N SER A 158 12.04 -13.28 6.06
CA SER A 158 13.30 -12.55 6.07
C SER A 158 14.51 -13.48 6.12
N TYR A 159 15.62 -13.02 5.52
CA TYR A 159 16.88 -13.75 5.39
C TYR A 159 18.09 -12.86 5.68
N TYR A 160 19.18 -13.51 6.08
CA TYR A 160 20.54 -12.98 6.03
C TYR A 160 21.41 -13.96 5.24
N SER A 161 21.83 -13.56 4.03
CA SER A 161 22.33 -14.50 3.01
C SER A 161 21.33 -15.65 2.81
N ILE A 162 21.74 -16.90 2.98
CA ILE A 162 20.88 -18.10 2.83
C ILE A 162 20.19 -18.54 4.13
N VAL A 163 20.44 -17.84 5.25
CA VAL A 163 19.91 -18.23 6.56
C VAL A 163 18.59 -17.51 6.80
N PRO A 164 17.47 -18.22 7.01
CA PRO A 164 16.21 -17.58 7.36
C PRO A 164 16.32 -16.93 8.75
N THR A 165 15.89 -15.68 8.84
CA THR A 165 15.82 -14.92 10.11
C THR A 165 14.41 -14.82 10.65
N SER A 166 13.41 -15.29 9.90
CA SER A 166 12.03 -15.44 10.36
C SER A 166 11.38 -16.72 9.84
N VAL A 167 10.30 -17.12 10.53
CA VAL A 167 9.25 -17.94 9.91
C VAL A 167 8.49 -17.10 8.87
N PRO A 168 7.80 -17.71 7.89
CA PRO A 168 6.88 -17.00 7.02
C PRO A 168 5.75 -16.35 7.83
N MET A 169 5.46 -15.09 7.53
CA MET A 169 4.32 -14.37 8.10
C MET A 169 3.41 -13.89 6.98
N ALA A 170 2.11 -14.10 7.12
CA ALA A 170 1.17 -13.57 6.16
C ALA A 170 1.12 -12.04 6.27
N GLN A 171 1.03 -11.37 5.12
CA GLN A 171 1.07 -9.92 5.05
C GLN A 171 0.12 -9.39 3.99
N VAL A 172 -0.61 -8.33 4.34
CA VAL A 172 -1.35 -7.48 3.42
C VAL A 172 -1.00 -6.03 3.71
N GLY A 173 -0.69 -5.26 2.69
CA GLY A 173 -0.25 -3.87 2.82
C GLY A 173 -0.83 -2.97 1.75
N GLY A 174 -0.97 -1.69 2.08
CA GLY A 174 -1.52 -0.70 1.19
C GLY A 174 -1.77 0.63 1.88
N GLN A 175 -2.69 1.39 1.31
CA GLN A 175 -3.14 2.66 1.83
C GLN A 175 -4.58 2.95 1.44
N GLY A 176 -5.33 3.58 2.33
CA GLY A 176 -6.61 4.21 2.02
C GLY A 176 -6.42 5.71 1.87
N MET A 177 -7.17 6.32 0.96
CA MET A 177 -7.18 7.77 0.79
C MET A 177 -8.54 8.31 0.37
N VAL A 178 -8.89 9.50 0.84
CA VAL A 178 -9.94 10.33 0.24
C VAL A 178 -9.26 11.52 -0.42
N VAL A 179 -9.50 11.70 -1.71
CA VAL A 179 -8.91 12.75 -2.53
C VAL A 179 -10.01 13.70 -3.00
N ASP A 180 -9.79 15.00 -2.80
CA ASP A 180 -10.58 16.04 -3.48
C ASP A 180 -10.11 16.15 -4.94
N LEU A 181 -11.02 15.93 -5.88
CA LEU A 181 -10.69 15.91 -7.31
C LEU A 181 -10.65 17.30 -7.93
N ALA A 182 -10.88 18.37 -7.15
CA ALA A 182 -10.65 19.73 -7.61
C ALA A 182 -9.16 20.06 -7.72
N ASP A 183 -8.34 19.58 -6.78
CA ASP A 183 -6.94 19.98 -6.64
C ASP A 183 -5.99 18.86 -6.17
N ASN A 184 -6.47 17.62 -6.06
CA ASN A 184 -5.74 16.45 -5.56
C ASN A 184 -5.39 16.50 -4.06
N LYS A 185 -6.07 17.32 -3.26
CA LYS A 185 -5.87 17.36 -1.80
C LYS A 185 -6.33 16.07 -1.13
N LEU A 186 -5.53 15.57 -0.20
CA LEU A 186 -5.88 14.45 0.67
C LEU A 186 -6.78 14.95 1.81
N LEU A 187 -8.03 14.51 1.81
CA LEU A 187 -8.98 14.72 2.91
C LEU A 187 -8.87 13.61 3.96
N TRP A 188 -8.34 12.46 3.56
CA TRP A 188 -7.94 11.36 4.44
C TRP A 188 -6.82 10.58 3.79
N PHE A 189 -5.88 10.11 4.59
CA PHE A 189 -4.80 9.25 4.16
C PHE A 189 -4.38 8.34 5.31
N GLN A 190 -4.41 7.04 5.07
CA GLN A 190 -4.03 6.05 6.08
C GLN A 190 -3.28 4.89 5.42
N PRO A 191 -1.95 4.81 5.56
CA PRO A 191 -1.23 3.59 5.22
C PRO A 191 -1.64 2.48 6.19
N PHE A 192 -1.64 1.24 5.70
CA PHE A 192 -1.90 0.08 6.53
C PHE A 192 -0.98 -1.07 6.17
N VAL A 193 -0.63 -1.84 7.19
CA VAL A 193 0.04 -3.14 7.06
C VAL A 193 -0.58 -4.06 8.10
N ALA A 194 -1.17 -5.16 7.65
CA ALA A 194 -1.60 -6.25 8.52
C ALA A 194 -0.60 -7.39 8.36
N VAL A 195 0.02 -7.80 9.47
CA VAL A 195 0.91 -8.96 9.53
C VAL A 195 0.29 -9.96 10.50
N GLN A 196 0.23 -11.22 10.08
CA GLN A 196 -0.35 -12.28 10.88
C GLN A 196 0.56 -13.51 10.83
N ALA A 197 0.98 -13.98 12.01
CA ALA A 197 1.68 -15.25 12.14
C ALA A 197 0.68 -16.41 12.04
N ALA A 198 1.15 -17.55 11.52
CA ALA A 198 0.42 -18.80 11.59
C ALA A 198 0.16 -19.17 13.06
N GLN A 199 -1.03 -19.69 13.35
CA GLN A 199 -1.34 -20.26 14.66
C GLN A 199 -0.96 -21.74 14.63
N GLY A 200 0.14 -22.11 15.27
CA GLY A 200 0.73 -23.45 15.19
C GLY A 200 1.81 -23.54 14.10
N GLU A 201 2.12 -24.77 13.67
CA GLU A 201 3.14 -25.01 12.64
C GLU A 201 2.71 -24.42 11.30
N TRP A 202 3.62 -23.69 10.65
CA TRP A 202 3.34 -23.03 9.38
C TRP A 202 3.60 -23.94 8.19
N ASP A 203 4.46 -24.95 8.33
CA ASP A 203 4.99 -25.83 7.27
C ASP A 203 4.30 -27.19 7.19
N GLU A 204 3.06 -27.26 7.70
CA GLU A 204 2.16 -28.39 7.45
C GLU A 204 2.09 -28.70 5.94
N PRO A 205 1.84 -29.95 5.52
CA PRO A 205 1.86 -30.35 4.11
C PRO A 205 1.02 -29.47 3.16
N THR A 206 -0.03 -28.84 3.67
CA THR A 206 -0.95 -27.96 2.93
C THR A 206 -0.81 -26.47 3.27
N TYR A 207 0.07 -26.11 4.21
CA TYR A 207 0.24 -24.75 4.73
C TYR A 207 -1.05 -24.11 5.29
N THR A 208 -1.95 -24.94 5.85
CA THR A 208 -3.29 -24.51 6.27
C THR A 208 -3.23 -23.38 7.28
N ASN A 209 -2.44 -23.52 8.35
CA ASN A 209 -2.32 -22.49 9.39
C ASN A 209 -1.80 -21.15 8.84
N LEU A 210 -0.89 -21.19 7.86
CA LEU A 210 -0.36 -19.99 7.22
C LEU A 210 -1.39 -19.33 6.30
N SER A 211 -2.16 -20.11 5.53
CA SER A 211 -3.24 -19.58 4.69
C SER A 211 -4.37 -18.96 5.53
N ASN A 212 -4.71 -19.56 6.68
CA ASN A 212 -5.67 -18.99 7.63
C ASN A 212 -5.18 -17.65 8.19
N ALA A 213 -3.89 -17.55 8.53
CA ALA A 213 -3.27 -16.29 8.93
C ALA A 213 -3.37 -15.23 7.81
N PHE A 214 -3.23 -15.63 6.54
CA PHE A 214 -3.44 -14.71 5.42
C PHE A 214 -4.86 -14.18 5.33
N TYR A 215 -5.88 -15.04 5.43
CA TYR A 215 -7.27 -14.56 5.41
C TYR A 215 -7.62 -13.69 6.63
N GLN A 216 -7.02 -13.94 7.79
CA GLN A 216 -7.10 -13.04 8.94
C GLN A 216 -6.45 -11.66 8.64
N ALA A 217 -5.28 -11.64 8.00
CA ALA A 217 -4.63 -10.38 7.60
C ALA A 217 -5.45 -9.61 6.56
N VAL A 218 -6.12 -10.31 5.64
CA VAL A 218 -7.07 -9.72 4.68
C VAL A 218 -8.23 -9.07 5.41
N ASP A 219 -8.90 -9.78 6.33
CA ASP A 219 -10.03 -9.21 7.08
C ASP A 219 -9.60 -8.02 7.94
N ASN A 220 -8.50 -8.15 8.69
CA ASN A 220 -7.93 -7.07 9.49
C ASN A 220 -7.65 -5.81 8.65
N SER A 221 -7.13 -5.99 7.42
CA SER A 221 -6.90 -4.89 6.49
C SER A 221 -8.20 -4.23 6.04
N ARG A 222 -9.25 -5.02 5.73
CA ARG A 222 -10.58 -4.50 5.40
C ARG A 222 -11.17 -3.70 6.56
N GLN A 223 -11.07 -4.21 7.79
CA GLN A 223 -11.57 -3.51 8.97
C GLN A 223 -10.86 -2.17 9.19
N GLN A 224 -9.56 -2.08 8.94
CA GLN A 224 -8.82 -0.81 9.02
C GLN A 224 -9.35 0.24 8.01
N MET A 225 -9.82 -0.20 6.84
CA MET A 225 -10.39 0.69 5.82
C MET A 225 -11.86 1.04 6.06
N ILE A 226 -12.62 0.18 6.76
CA ILE A 226 -14.03 0.42 7.08
C ILE A 226 -14.20 1.27 8.33
N THR A 227 -13.38 1.04 9.35
CA THR A 227 -13.47 1.67 10.69
C THR A 227 -13.61 3.20 10.66
N PRO A 228 -12.85 3.94 9.84
CA PRO A 228 -12.98 5.41 9.76
C PRO A 228 -14.38 5.89 9.35
N PHE A 229 -15.15 5.04 8.66
CA PHE A 229 -16.50 5.34 8.17
C PHE A 229 -17.60 4.66 8.99
N ALA A 230 -17.24 3.84 9.98
CA ALA A 230 -18.19 3.08 10.80
C ALA A 230 -18.73 3.85 12.02
N LYS A 231 -17.98 4.84 12.51
CA LYS A 231 -18.35 5.68 13.67
C LYS A 231 -19.23 6.83 13.24
#